data_AF-A0A2E8EA16-F1
#
_entry.id   AF-A0A2E8EA16-F1
#
_cell.length_a   1.000
_cell.length_b   1.000
_cell.length_c   1.000
_cell.angle_alpha   90.00
_cell.angle_beta   90.00
_cell.angle_gamma   90.00
#
_symmetry.space_group_name_H-M   'P 1'
#
loop_
_entity.id
_entity.type
_entity.pdbx_description
1 polymer ?
#
loop_
_entity_poly.entity_id
_entity_poly.type
_entity_poly.pdbx_seq_one_letter_code
_entity_poly.pdbx_strand_id
1 'polypeptide(L)'
;MARLVSARNIEGRVVIGSPSTSTRRTLGSPCVAVSNRCHGIVARIHTGGDVFHPVAAVRGLQYLLSFTGKRMAYFPLRRRQMSTPFMPCRAALVLALVLPVCAANVAARQHPWQAPPAREPNVVAEIAGPIVQPEPSRDLDIVWVWGVDKNHERGAHEYGWVMDRFVNTLLPLVPRVTAERAMYFPTAEQWARADVVVFYLQSPEPWSQEQYEQIDAFQSRGGGLMFFHLAILQGAGSELAARIGLAYASGDSPNGPTRWGPLPTPVHLTKAGLSSEILEGFGPTVDLVDEHYWNLHGDADGVTTLMTAPGGPALGSEAPPRPDELDGNAWPVMWTTERGRGRVFATVLGHNYFTFNDPYFRIMLLRGLAWTLGESFDPFKPLVTIHLER
;
A
#
# COMPACT_ATOMS: atom_id res chain seq x y z
N MET A 1 62.57 8.63 -44.66
CA MET A 1 62.67 7.15 -44.76
C MET A 1 61.39 6.59 -44.13
N ALA A 2 60.34 6.27 -44.90
CA ALA A 2 60.16 5.05 -45.71
C ALA A 2 60.10 3.81 -44.79
N ARG A 3 59.12 2.89 -44.76
CA ARG A 3 57.94 2.48 -45.58
C ARG A 3 57.05 1.64 -44.61
N LEU A 4 55.71 1.61 -44.60
CA LEU A 4 54.68 1.29 -45.61
C LEU A 4 54.64 -0.18 -46.06
N VAL A 5 53.40 -0.71 -46.15
CA VAL A 5 52.91 -1.86 -46.98
C VAL A 5 53.07 -3.23 -46.30
N SER A 6 52.15 -4.21 -46.27
CA SER A 6 50.82 -4.55 -46.88
C SER A 6 50.82 -6.09 -46.87
N ALA A 7 49.78 -6.89 -47.04
CA ALA A 7 48.34 -6.89 -46.84
C ALA A 7 47.87 -8.28 -47.32
N ARG A 8 46.58 -8.58 -47.13
CA ARG A 8 45.73 -9.38 -48.05
C ARG A 8 46.03 -10.91 -48.09
N ASN A 9 45.08 -11.83 -48.21
CA ASN A 9 43.66 -11.74 -48.54
C ASN A 9 43.02 -13.16 -48.61
N ILE A 10 41.68 -13.18 -48.80
CA ILE A 10 40.90 -14.10 -49.67
C ILE A 10 40.62 -15.52 -49.12
N GLU A 11 39.44 -16.13 -49.24
CA GLU A 11 38.12 -15.81 -49.84
C GLU A 11 37.11 -16.90 -49.41
N GLY A 12 35.81 -16.61 -49.58
CA GLY A 12 34.75 -17.62 -49.53
C GLY A 12 33.32 -17.08 -49.59
N ARG A 13 32.96 -16.41 -50.69
CA ARG A 13 31.55 -16.09 -51.07
C ARG A 13 30.89 -17.29 -51.76
N VAL A 14 29.57 -17.45 -51.64
CA VAL A 14 28.64 -17.64 -52.78
C VAL A 14 27.27 -17.04 -52.44
N VAL A 15 26.64 -16.44 -53.47
CA VAL A 15 25.40 -15.65 -53.50
C VAL A 15 24.37 -16.34 -54.42
N ILE A 16 23.09 -15.91 -54.31
CA ILE A 16 22.03 -15.73 -55.36
C ILE A 16 20.85 -16.75 -55.25
N GLY A 17 19.55 -16.41 -55.30
CA GLY A 17 18.84 -15.15 -55.62
C GLY A 17 17.30 -15.21 -55.44
N SER A 18 16.61 -14.17 -55.89
CA SER A 18 15.14 -13.91 -55.86
C SER A 18 14.43 -14.33 -57.18
N PRO A 19 13.18 -13.90 -57.50
CA PRO A 19 11.86 -14.09 -56.88
C PRO A 19 10.83 -14.77 -57.85
N SER A 20 9.66 -15.23 -57.40
CA SER A 20 8.50 -15.42 -58.31
C SER A 20 7.12 -15.42 -57.62
N THR A 21 6.17 -14.83 -58.33
CA THR A 21 4.72 -14.71 -58.08
C THR A 21 3.93 -15.95 -58.50
N SER A 22 2.88 -16.36 -57.78
CA SER A 22 1.61 -16.78 -58.40
C SER A 22 0.42 -16.84 -57.42
N THR A 23 -0.74 -16.59 -57.99
CA THR A 23 -2.12 -16.43 -57.48
C THR A 23 -2.90 -17.74 -57.23
N ARG A 24 -3.79 -17.76 -56.22
CA ARG A 24 -5.19 -18.30 -56.21
C ARG A 24 -5.79 -18.17 -54.80
N ARG A 25 -6.78 -17.30 -54.54
CA ARG A 25 -8.26 -17.49 -54.59
C ARG A 25 -8.84 -18.69 -53.83
N THR A 26 -9.54 -18.40 -52.74
CA THR A 26 -10.91 -18.86 -52.32
C THR A 26 -11.32 -17.98 -51.12
N LEU A 27 -12.36 -17.11 -51.23
CA LEU A 27 -13.75 -17.31 -50.76
C LEU A 27 -13.81 -17.75 -49.27
N GLY A 28 -14.46 -17.10 -48.30
CA GLY A 28 -15.43 -16.00 -48.21
C GLY A 28 -16.21 -16.17 -46.88
N SER A 29 -16.67 -15.05 -46.30
CA SER A 29 -17.70 -14.92 -45.24
C SER A 29 -17.28 -15.11 -43.75
N PRO A 30 -18.06 -14.60 -42.77
CA PRO A 30 -18.28 -13.18 -42.48
C PRO A 30 -18.17 -12.83 -40.97
N CYS A 31 -18.33 -11.55 -40.65
CA CYS A 31 -18.50 -10.99 -39.31
C CYS A 31 -19.54 -11.72 -38.45
N VAL A 32 -19.24 -11.91 -37.17
CA VAL A 32 -20.21 -12.09 -36.08
C VAL A 32 -19.84 -11.17 -34.94
N ALA A 33 -20.72 -10.22 -34.65
CA ALA A 33 -20.74 -9.45 -33.42
C ALA A 33 -21.11 -10.38 -32.26
N VAL A 34 -20.36 -10.32 -31.16
CA VAL A 34 -20.73 -10.95 -29.89
C VAL A 34 -20.73 -9.87 -28.82
N SER A 35 -21.93 -9.47 -28.41
CA SER A 35 -22.15 -8.89 -27.08
C SER A 35 -22.16 -10.03 -26.06
N ASN A 36 -21.42 -9.89 -24.96
CA ASN A 36 -21.70 -10.55 -23.67
C ASN A 36 -20.86 -9.82 -22.61
N ARG A 37 -21.48 -8.96 -21.78
CA ARG A 37 -21.96 -9.30 -20.41
C ARG A 37 -20.92 -10.05 -19.57
N CYS A 38 -20.46 -9.36 -18.54
CA CYS A 38 -20.02 -9.83 -17.22
C CYS A 38 -19.34 -11.21 -17.17
N HIS A 39 -18.02 -11.22 -17.14
CA HIS A 39 -17.24 -12.34 -16.60
C HIS A 39 -16.64 -11.92 -15.27
N GLY A 40 -17.21 -12.43 -14.18
CA GLY A 40 -16.55 -12.48 -12.88
C GLY A 40 -15.45 -13.54 -12.92
N ILE A 41 -14.28 -13.18 -12.40
CA ILE A 41 -13.12 -14.04 -12.26
C ILE A 41 -13.41 -15.05 -11.14
N VAL A 42 -13.38 -16.35 -11.45
CA VAL A 42 -13.41 -17.44 -10.46
C VAL A 42 -11.97 -17.89 -10.23
N ALA A 43 -11.46 -17.63 -9.03
CA ALA A 43 -10.23 -18.26 -8.55
C ALA A 43 -10.51 -19.73 -8.21
N ARG A 44 -9.80 -20.67 -8.85
CA ARG A 44 -9.77 -22.09 -8.44
C ARG A 44 -8.74 -22.25 -7.33
N ILE A 45 -9.19 -22.69 -6.15
CA ILE A 45 -8.33 -23.29 -5.15
C ILE A 45 -8.62 -24.80 -5.19
N HIS A 46 -7.58 -25.59 -5.47
CA HIS A 46 -7.64 -27.05 -5.35
C HIS A 46 -7.18 -27.44 -3.95
N THR A 47 -8.13 -27.86 -3.13
CA THR A 47 -7.90 -28.77 -2.01
C THR A 47 -9.05 -29.78 -2.02
N GLY A 48 -8.72 -31.07 -1.92
CA GLY A 48 -9.65 -32.17 -2.16
C GLY A 48 -10.85 -32.19 -1.19
N GLY A 49 -11.96 -32.73 -1.69
CA GLY A 49 -13.16 -33.07 -0.91
C GLY A 49 -14.26 -32.00 -0.96
N ASP A 50 -15.34 -32.35 -1.67
CA ASP A 50 -16.70 -31.78 -1.65
C ASP A 50 -16.90 -30.28 -1.98
N VAL A 51 -17.60 -30.06 -3.11
CA VAL A 51 -18.00 -28.73 -3.61
C VAL A 51 -19.37 -28.35 -3.05
N PHE A 52 -19.47 -27.21 -2.36
CA PHE A 52 -20.74 -26.57 -2.00
C PHE A 52 -21.01 -25.36 -2.90
N HIS A 53 -22.24 -25.21 -3.38
CA HIS A 53 -22.71 -24.01 -4.09
C HIS A 53 -23.64 -23.18 -3.18
N PRO A 54 -23.56 -21.84 -3.19
CA PRO A 54 -24.50 -20.98 -2.46
C PRO A 54 -25.88 -20.97 -3.14
N VAL A 55 -26.95 -21.13 -2.34
CA VAL A 55 -28.35 -21.01 -2.77
C VAL A 55 -28.88 -19.64 -2.37
N ALA A 56 -29.51 -18.94 -3.32
CA ALA A 56 -30.23 -17.70 -3.07
C ALA A 56 -31.47 -17.96 -2.19
N ALA A 57 -31.62 -17.17 -1.12
CA ALA A 57 -32.74 -17.27 -0.20
C ALA A 57 -34.05 -16.79 -0.84
N VAL A 58 -35.05 -17.67 -0.94
CA VAL A 58 -36.45 -17.31 -1.16
C VAL A 58 -37.27 -17.78 0.04
N ARG A 59 -38.10 -16.88 0.58
CA ARG A 59 -38.83 -17.03 1.84
C ARG A 59 -39.69 -18.31 1.88
N GLY A 60 -39.49 -19.07 2.96
CA GLY A 60 -40.55 -19.87 3.59
C GLY A 60 -40.91 -21.20 2.94
N LEU A 61 -39.98 -22.17 2.86
CA LEU A 61 -40.27 -23.62 2.89
C LEU A 61 -38.92 -24.38 3.01
N GLN A 62 -38.76 -25.18 4.07
CA GLN A 62 -37.57 -26.01 4.28
C GLN A 62 -37.70 -27.34 3.52
N TYR A 63 -36.79 -27.62 2.59
CA TYR A 63 -36.54 -28.96 2.06
C TYR A 63 -35.02 -29.25 2.11
N LEU A 64 -34.65 -30.45 2.55
CA LEU A 64 -33.29 -30.98 2.48
C LEU A 64 -33.13 -31.78 1.18
N LEU A 65 -32.14 -31.43 0.36
CA LEU A 65 -31.76 -32.18 -0.84
C LEU A 65 -30.47 -32.95 -0.54
N SER A 66 -30.52 -34.27 -0.66
CA SER A 66 -29.35 -35.15 -0.67
C SER A 66 -29.17 -35.67 -2.09
N PHE A 67 -27.96 -35.54 -2.66
CA PHE A 67 -27.63 -36.04 -4.00
C PHE A 67 -26.77 -37.30 -3.88
N THR A 68 -27.36 -38.45 -4.21
CA THR A 68 -26.61 -39.65 -4.62
C THR A 68 -27.25 -40.20 -5.89
N GLY A 69 -26.53 -40.19 -7.01
CA GLY A 69 -26.78 -41.03 -8.21
C GLY A 69 -28.18 -41.04 -8.83
N LYS A 70 -28.31 -40.43 -10.03
CA LYS A 70 -29.34 -40.65 -11.07
C LYS A 70 -30.68 -41.32 -10.63
N ARG A 71 -31.56 -40.58 -9.93
CA ARG A 71 -33.04 -40.56 -10.08
C ARG A 71 -33.67 -39.66 -9.00
N MET A 72 -34.68 -38.88 -9.38
CA MET A 72 -35.40 -37.95 -8.50
C MET A 72 -36.65 -38.66 -7.94
N ALA A 73 -36.85 -38.68 -6.62
CA ALA A 73 -38.06 -39.22 -5.98
C ALA A 73 -38.55 -38.28 -4.87
N TYR A 74 -39.86 -37.99 -4.87
CA TYR A 74 -40.54 -37.12 -3.88
C TYR A 74 -41.21 -37.98 -2.81
N PHE A 75 -41.00 -37.66 -1.52
CA PHE A 75 -41.77 -38.23 -0.41
C PHE A 75 -42.48 -37.14 0.42
N PRO A 76 -43.80 -37.24 0.64
CA PRO A 76 -44.51 -36.34 1.55
C PRO A 76 -44.39 -36.83 3.00
N LEU A 77 -44.00 -35.94 3.92
CA LEU A 77 -44.01 -36.22 5.37
C LEU A 77 -45.45 -36.15 5.91
N ARG A 78 -46.05 -37.32 6.18
CA ARG A 78 -47.27 -37.44 6.99
C ARG A 78 -46.92 -37.27 8.48
N ARG A 79 -47.68 -36.40 9.16
CA ARG A 79 -47.73 -36.32 10.64
C ARG A 79 -48.13 -37.67 11.23
N ARG A 80 -47.38 -38.15 12.22
CA ARG A 80 -47.85 -39.15 13.19
C ARG A 80 -47.58 -38.64 14.61
N GLN A 81 -48.67 -38.50 15.36
CA GLN A 81 -48.69 -38.46 16.82
C GLN A 81 -48.04 -39.73 17.36
N MET A 82 -47.19 -39.59 18.37
CA MET A 82 -46.99 -40.63 19.38
C MET A 82 -46.95 -39.97 20.76
N SER A 83 -47.76 -40.57 21.62
CA SER A 83 -48.06 -40.26 23.01
C SER A 83 -47.11 -40.97 23.98
N THR A 84 -47.15 -40.50 25.25
CA THR A 84 -46.68 -41.10 26.53
C THR A 84 -45.32 -40.61 27.06
N PRO A 85 -45.08 -40.66 28.39
CA PRO A 85 -45.77 -39.87 29.43
C PRO A 85 -44.79 -39.10 30.35
N PHE A 86 -45.37 -38.19 31.15
CA PHE A 86 -44.72 -37.36 32.19
C PHE A 86 -44.16 -38.15 33.38
N MET A 87 -42.96 -37.78 33.87
CA MET A 87 -42.62 -37.57 35.30
C MET A 87 -41.19 -36.98 35.46
N PRO A 88 -40.82 -36.36 36.61
CA PRO A 88 -40.43 -34.95 36.62
C PRO A 88 -38.99 -34.64 37.09
N CYS A 89 -38.58 -33.40 36.82
CA CYS A 89 -37.61 -32.57 37.55
C CYS A 89 -36.36 -33.24 38.15
N ARG A 90 -35.23 -33.08 37.46
CA ARG A 90 -33.97 -32.71 38.09
C ARG A 90 -33.42 -31.46 37.40
N ALA A 91 -33.37 -30.37 38.15
CA ALA A 91 -32.76 -29.12 37.75
C ALA A 91 -31.26 -29.35 37.48
N ALA A 92 -30.87 -29.37 36.22
CA ALA A 92 -29.49 -29.13 35.82
C ALA A 92 -29.38 -27.63 35.56
N LEU A 93 -28.89 -26.90 36.55
CA LEU A 93 -28.48 -25.51 36.40
C LEU A 93 -27.29 -25.49 35.42
N VAL A 94 -27.56 -25.32 34.13
CA VAL A 94 -26.50 -25.00 33.16
C VAL A 94 -26.11 -23.57 33.42
N LEU A 95 -25.09 -23.39 34.27
CA LEU A 95 -24.39 -22.12 34.40
C LEU A 95 -23.67 -21.91 33.06
N ALA A 96 -24.36 -21.27 32.11
CA ALA A 96 -23.72 -20.73 30.92
C ALA A 96 -22.75 -19.64 31.41
N LEU A 97 -21.51 -20.02 31.66
CA LEU A 97 -20.38 -19.12 31.66
C LEU A 97 -20.31 -18.49 30.26
N VAL A 98 -21.07 -17.41 30.08
CA VAL A 98 -20.79 -16.42 29.05
C VAL A 98 -19.49 -15.77 29.50
N LEU A 99 -18.37 -16.44 29.19
CA LEU A 99 -17.09 -15.76 29.13
C LEU A 99 -17.29 -14.62 28.14
N PRO A 100 -17.13 -13.35 28.55
CA PRO A 100 -16.97 -12.32 27.56
C PRO A 100 -15.66 -12.66 26.87
N VAL A 101 -15.72 -13.30 25.71
CA VAL A 101 -14.64 -13.21 24.74
C VAL A 101 -14.69 -11.78 24.22
N CYS A 102 -14.31 -10.83 25.09
CA CYS A 102 -13.62 -9.64 24.66
C CYS A 102 -12.26 -10.13 24.19
N ALA A 103 -12.23 -10.81 23.04
CA ALA A 103 -11.08 -10.70 22.18
C ALA A 103 -11.04 -9.22 21.84
N ALA A 104 -10.28 -8.46 22.64
CA ALA A 104 -9.81 -7.18 22.19
C ALA A 104 -9.23 -7.46 20.81
N ASN A 105 -9.85 -6.89 19.79
CA ASN A 105 -9.26 -6.78 18.47
C ASN A 105 -8.03 -5.88 18.66
N VAL A 106 -6.97 -6.41 19.27
CA VAL A 106 -5.68 -5.75 19.31
C VAL A 106 -5.26 -5.76 17.85
N ALA A 107 -5.44 -4.63 17.16
CA ALA A 107 -4.81 -4.43 15.87
C ALA A 107 -3.36 -4.87 16.02
N ALA A 108 -2.89 -5.79 15.17
CA ALA A 108 -1.50 -6.20 15.19
C ALA A 108 -0.65 -4.94 15.14
N ARG A 109 0.26 -4.89 16.10
CA ARG A 109 1.31 -3.91 16.21
C ARG A 109 2.58 -4.67 15.88
N GLN A 110 3.58 -4.03 15.28
CA GLN A 110 4.85 -4.67 14.96
C GLN A 110 5.40 -5.45 16.17
N HIS A 111 5.22 -4.89 17.38
CA HIS A 111 5.51 -5.57 18.64
C HIS A 111 4.38 -5.40 19.68
N PRO A 112 4.16 -6.39 20.57
CA PRO A 112 3.07 -6.35 21.56
C PRO A 112 3.06 -5.13 22.50
N TRP A 113 4.24 -4.57 22.80
CA TRP A 113 4.41 -3.43 23.70
C TRP A 113 4.17 -2.08 23.04
N GLN A 114 4.17 -2.00 21.69
CA GLN A 114 3.84 -0.75 21.00
C GLN A 114 2.38 -0.40 21.32
N ALA A 115 2.02 0.87 21.33
CA ALA A 115 0.64 1.32 21.45
C ALA A 115 0.47 2.67 20.73
N PRO A 116 -0.74 3.00 20.25
CA PRO A 116 -1.00 4.33 19.69
C PRO A 116 -0.66 5.41 20.72
N PRO A 117 0.16 6.42 20.37
CA PRO A 117 0.44 7.53 21.27
C PRO A 117 -0.84 8.31 21.60
N ALA A 118 -1.00 8.70 22.87
CA ALA A 118 -2.06 9.64 23.24
C ALA A 118 -1.71 11.04 22.73
N ARG A 119 -2.68 11.73 22.11
CA ARG A 119 -2.53 13.08 21.57
C ARG A 119 -3.56 14.01 22.18
N GLU A 120 -3.10 15.14 22.72
CA GLU A 120 -3.98 16.18 23.24
C GLU A 120 -4.68 16.90 22.08
N PRO A 121 -6.02 16.89 21.99
CA PRO A 121 -6.74 17.48 20.85
C PRO A 121 -6.42 18.95 20.60
N ASN A 122 -6.18 19.72 21.67
CA ASN A 122 -5.83 21.14 21.58
C ASN A 122 -4.46 21.34 20.93
N VAL A 123 -3.48 20.48 21.25
CA VAL A 123 -2.13 20.54 20.64
C VAL A 123 -2.19 20.11 19.18
N VAL A 124 -2.98 19.09 18.85
CA VAL A 124 -3.24 18.70 17.45
C VAL A 124 -3.82 19.87 16.65
N ALA A 125 -4.82 20.56 17.21
CA ALA A 125 -5.45 21.72 16.57
C ALA A 125 -4.49 22.91 16.43
N GLU A 126 -3.62 23.14 17.42
CA GLU A 126 -2.58 24.17 17.37
C GLU A 126 -1.56 23.89 16.26
N ILE A 127 -1.05 22.66 16.16
CA ILE A 127 -0.11 22.26 15.11
C ILE A 127 -0.77 22.36 13.73
N ALA A 128 -2.02 21.91 13.59
CA ALA A 128 -2.74 22.01 12.32
C ALA A 128 -3.01 23.47 11.91
N GLY A 129 -3.30 24.34 12.88
CA GLY A 129 -3.61 25.75 12.68
C GLY A 129 -5.01 25.98 12.08
N PRO A 130 -5.44 27.25 11.95
CA PRO A 130 -6.75 27.60 11.41
C PRO A 130 -6.85 27.29 9.91
N ILE A 131 -8.07 27.10 9.40
CA ILE A 131 -8.35 26.99 7.97
C ILE A 131 -8.64 28.39 7.42
N VAL A 132 -7.84 28.85 6.45
CA VAL A 132 -8.01 30.15 5.78
C VAL A 132 -8.48 29.95 4.34
N GLN A 133 -7.94 28.93 3.64
CA GLN A 133 -8.29 28.58 2.26
C GLN A 133 -8.93 27.19 2.22
N PRO A 134 -10.27 27.07 2.28
CA PRO A 134 -10.94 25.79 2.45
C PRO A 134 -10.96 24.91 1.19
N GLU A 135 -10.58 25.45 0.03
CA GLU A 135 -10.58 24.74 -1.24
C GLU A 135 -9.20 24.83 -1.91
N PRO A 136 -8.78 23.78 -2.65
CA PRO A 136 -7.58 23.84 -3.46
C PRO A 136 -7.68 24.91 -4.56
N SER A 137 -6.53 25.38 -5.05
CA SER A 137 -6.49 26.42 -6.08
C SER A 137 -7.00 25.95 -7.43
N ARG A 138 -6.96 24.64 -7.68
CA ARG A 138 -7.37 23.96 -8.92
C ARG A 138 -8.07 22.62 -8.61
N ASP A 139 -8.54 21.93 -9.65
CA ASP A 139 -9.00 20.55 -9.50
C ASP A 139 -7.79 19.63 -9.39
N LEU A 140 -7.89 18.62 -8.52
CA LEU A 140 -6.80 17.71 -8.16
C LEU A 140 -7.18 16.25 -8.39
N ASP A 141 -6.35 15.52 -9.12
CA ASP A 141 -6.48 14.09 -9.37
C ASP A 141 -5.43 13.29 -8.58
N ILE A 142 -5.89 12.55 -7.57
CA ILE A 142 -5.06 11.74 -6.69
C ILE A 142 -5.25 10.25 -7.03
N VAL A 143 -4.15 9.55 -7.29
CA VAL A 143 -4.16 8.08 -7.46
C VAL A 143 -3.49 7.42 -6.26
N TRP A 144 -4.23 6.58 -5.54
CA TRP A 144 -3.72 5.80 -4.43
C TRP A 144 -3.44 4.37 -4.86
N VAL A 145 -2.17 3.99 -4.86
CA VAL A 145 -1.69 2.65 -5.18
C VAL A 145 -1.66 1.80 -3.91
N TRP A 146 -2.33 0.66 -3.97
CA TRP A 146 -2.44 -0.28 -2.86
C TRP A 146 -2.17 -1.72 -3.33
N GLY A 147 -1.87 -2.60 -2.39
CA GLY A 147 -1.63 -4.02 -2.65
C GLY A 147 -2.26 -4.91 -1.59
N VAL A 148 -1.88 -6.18 -1.59
CA VAL A 148 -2.27 -7.14 -0.56
C VAL A 148 -1.02 -7.60 0.14
N ASP A 149 -0.99 -7.42 1.46
CA ASP A 149 0.03 -8.07 2.27
C ASP A 149 -0.38 -9.52 2.55
N LYS A 150 0.58 -10.43 2.40
CA LYS A 150 0.44 -11.86 2.72
C LYS A 150 1.34 -12.30 3.85
N ASN A 151 2.19 -11.39 4.35
CA ASN A 151 3.31 -11.72 5.22
C ASN A 151 3.06 -11.28 6.67
N HIS A 152 2.10 -10.39 6.94
CA HIS A 152 1.80 -9.93 8.30
C HIS A 152 0.38 -10.28 8.74
N GLU A 153 0.21 -10.24 10.07
CA GLU A 153 -1.08 -10.36 10.73
C GLU A 153 -1.91 -9.07 10.59
N ARG A 154 -3.23 -9.19 10.79
CA ARG A 154 -4.18 -8.09 10.74
C ARG A 154 -3.77 -6.95 11.68
N GLY A 155 -3.57 -5.75 11.14
CA GLY A 155 -3.15 -4.53 11.84
C GLY A 155 -1.77 -4.04 11.43
N ALA A 156 -0.97 -4.89 10.78
CA ALA A 156 0.21 -4.48 10.04
C ALA A 156 -0.10 -4.44 8.53
N HIS A 157 0.48 -3.48 7.81
CA HIS A 157 0.41 -3.39 6.34
C HIS A 157 -1.01 -3.47 5.78
N GLU A 158 -1.96 -2.83 6.47
CA GLU A 158 -3.39 -2.81 6.11
C GLU A 158 -3.65 -1.90 4.89
N TYR A 159 -2.96 -2.18 3.77
CA TYR A 159 -2.96 -1.38 2.53
C TYR A 159 -4.38 -1.10 2.03
N GLY A 160 -5.22 -2.13 2.02
CA GLY A 160 -6.61 -2.02 1.58
C GLY A 160 -7.46 -1.14 2.49
N TRP A 161 -7.28 -1.21 3.81
CA TRP A 161 -8.06 -0.42 4.77
C TRP A 161 -7.61 1.04 4.80
N VAL A 162 -6.30 1.29 4.72
CA VAL A 162 -5.78 2.65 4.59
C VAL A 162 -6.22 3.26 3.27
N MET A 163 -6.12 2.53 2.16
CA MET A 163 -6.64 3.01 0.87
C MET A 163 -8.15 3.32 0.95
N ASP A 164 -8.96 2.44 1.53
CA ASP A 164 -10.41 2.66 1.69
C ASP A 164 -10.70 3.90 2.55
N ARG A 165 -9.97 4.07 3.66
CA ARG A 165 -10.05 5.26 4.53
C ARG A 165 -9.76 6.53 3.74
N PHE A 166 -8.64 6.60 3.03
CA PHE A 166 -8.26 7.82 2.33
C PHE A 166 -9.11 8.07 1.08
N VAL A 167 -9.27 7.07 0.21
CA VAL A 167 -9.92 7.23 -1.11
C VAL A 167 -11.43 7.29 -1.00
N ASN A 168 -12.07 6.48 -0.16
CA ASN A 168 -13.54 6.39 -0.11
C ASN A 168 -14.15 7.22 1.02
N THR A 169 -13.39 7.59 2.05
CA THR A 169 -13.93 8.29 3.22
C THR A 169 -13.38 9.71 3.38
N LEU A 170 -12.06 9.90 3.35
CA LEU A 170 -11.44 11.18 3.71
C LEU A 170 -11.31 12.14 2.51
N LEU A 171 -10.56 11.77 1.47
CA LEU A 171 -10.28 12.65 0.32
C LEU A 171 -11.55 13.16 -0.40
N PRO A 172 -12.65 12.40 -0.54
CA PRO A 172 -13.90 12.91 -1.12
C PRO A 172 -14.56 14.05 -0.34
N LEU A 173 -14.16 14.31 0.92
CA LEU A 173 -14.64 15.43 1.72
C LEU A 173 -13.95 16.76 1.35
N VAL A 174 -12.86 16.71 0.60
CA VAL A 174 -12.13 17.91 0.15
C VAL A 174 -12.71 18.36 -1.19
N PRO A 175 -13.21 19.61 -1.30
CA PRO A 175 -13.70 20.13 -2.56
C PRO A 175 -12.65 20.03 -3.66
N ARG A 176 -13.10 19.77 -4.89
CA ARG A 176 -12.24 19.74 -6.09
C ARG A 176 -11.16 18.65 -6.09
N VAL A 177 -11.25 17.67 -5.20
CA VAL A 177 -10.38 16.49 -5.17
C VAL A 177 -11.12 15.28 -5.72
N THR A 178 -10.53 14.66 -6.74
CA THR A 178 -10.90 13.32 -7.21
C THR A 178 -9.84 12.34 -6.71
N ALA A 179 -10.27 11.30 -5.99
CA ALA A 179 -9.39 10.23 -5.53
C ALA A 179 -9.79 8.90 -6.18
N GLU A 180 -8.81 8.20 -6.75
CA GLU A 180 -9.02 6.88 -7.34
C GLU A 180 -7.98 5.87 -6.84
N ARG A 181 -8.35 4.60 -6.90
CA ARG A 181 -7.49 3.48 -6.49
C ARG A 181 -6.79 2.85 -7.69
N ALA A 182 -5.55 2.43 -7.50
CA ALA A 182 -4.80 1.59 -8.41
C ALA A 182 -4.28 0.37 -7.64
N MET A 183 -4.49 -0.83 -8.17
CA MET A 183 -3.96 -2.04 -7.53
C MET A 183 -2.57 -2.34 -8.10
N TYR A 184 -1.56 -2.40 -7.23
CA TYR A 184 -0.15 -2.64 -7.53
C TYR A 184 0.58 -1.58 -8.38
N PHE A 185 -0.06 -1.05 -9.42
CA PHE A 185 0.51 -0.02 -10.28
C PHE A 185 -0.58 0.75 -11.03
N PRO A 186 -0.42 2.06 -11.30
CA PRO A 186 -1.40 2.83 -12.08
C PRO A 186 -1.50 2.39 -13.54
N THR A 187 -2.69 2.54 -14.14
CA THR A 187 -2.87 2.38 -15.60
C THR A 187 -2.30 3.59 -16.35
N ALA A 188 -2.20 3.49 -17.68
CA ALA A 188 -1.75 4.61 -18.52
C ALA A 188 -2.65 5.85 -18.38
N GLU A 189 -3.98 5.66 -18.27
CA GLU A 189 -4.94 6.75 -18.08
C GLU A 189 -4.78 7.40 -16.71
N GLN A 190 -4.58 6.60 -15.66
CA GLN A 190 -4.30 7.09 -14.32
C GLN A 190 -2.99 7.89 -14.31
N TRP A 191 -1.93 7.35 -14.93
CA TRP A 191 -0.67 8.06 -15.10
C TRP A 191 -0.82 9.33 -15.91
N ALA A 192 -1.70 9.42 -16.90
CA ALA A 192 -1.84 10.62 -17.73
C ALA A 192 -2.54 11.77 -16.99
N ARG A 193 -3.54 11.47 -16.16
CA ARG A 193 -4.35 12.50 -15.48
C ARG A 193 -3.87 12.88 -14.09
N ALA A 194 -3.20 11.96 -13.38
CA ALA A 194 -2.87 12.19 -11.98
C ALA A 194 -1.97 13.42 -11.79
N ASP A 195 -2.24 14.16 -10.74
CA ASP A 195 -1.38 15.19 -10.18
C ASP A 195 -0.39 14.61 -9.19
N VAL A 196 -0.86 13.64 -8.40
CA VAL A 196 -0.05 12.90 -7.42
C VAL A 196 -0.40 11.43 -7.42
N VAL A 197 0.63 10.60 -7.28
CA VAL A 197 0.48 9.15 -7.06
C VAL A 197 1.06 8.80 -5.69
N VAL A 198 0.21 8.21 -4.84
CA VAL A 198 0.56 7.79 -3.48
C VAL A 198 0.74 6.27 -3.48
N PHE A 199 1.93 5.80 -3.13
CA PHE A 199 2.27 4.39 -3.02
C PHE A 199 2.28 3.94 -1.56
N TYR A 200 1.36 3.05 -1.21
CA TYR A 200 1.35 2.31 0.05
C TYR A 200 0.97 0.86 -0.23
N LEU A 201 1.98 0.04 -0.51
CA LEU A 201 1.86 -1.35 -0.88
C LEU A 201 3.17 -2.09 -0.66
N GLN A 202 3.10 -3.42 -0.64
CA GLN A 202 4.18 -4.28 -1.08
C GLN A 202 3.87 -4.73 -2.52
N SER A 203 4.82 -4.54 -3.44
CA SER A 203 4.67 -5.08 -4.80
C SER A 203 4.89 -6.59 -4.80
N PRO A 204 4.08 -7.37 -5.55
CA PRO A 204 4.21 -8.82 -5.60
C PRO A 204 5.49 -9.24 -6.34
N GLU A 205 5.92 -8.43 -7.30
CA GLU A 205 7.13 -8.62 -8.10
C GLU A 205 7.86 -7.27 -8.22
N PRO A 206 9.19 -7.26 -8.39
CA PRO A 206 9.93 -6.05 -8.71
C PRO A 206 9.40 -5.36 -9.96
N TRP A 207 9.36 -4.03 -9.95
CA TRP A 207 8.94 -3.26 -11.12
C TRP A 207 9.84 -3.46 -12.34
N SER A 208 9.23 -3.45 -13.52
CA SER A 208 9.91 -3.51 -14.81
C SER A 208 10.54 -2.16 -15.18
N GLN A 209 11.44 -2.18 -16.17
CA GLN A 209 12.00 -0.96 -16.73
C GLN A 209 10.94 0.00 -17.28
N GLU A 210 9.89 -0.53 -17.94
CA GLU A 210 8.79 0.27 -18.47
C GLU A 210 8.02 1.00 -17.35
N GLN A 211 7.82 0.35 -16.21
CA GLN A 211 7.18 0.97 -15.04
C GLN A 211 8.03 2.12 -14.48
N TYR A 212 9.36 1.96 -14.46
CA TYR A 212 10.27 3.03 -14.09
C TYR A 212 10.26 4.19 -15.10
N GLU A 213 10.19 3.91 -16.39
CA GLU A 213 10.04 4.93 -17.43
C GLU A 213 8.73 5.71 -17.31
N GLN A 214 7.64 5.07 -16.88
CA GLN A 214 6.37 5.74 -16.58
C GLN A 214 6.50 6.70 -15.38
N ILE A 215 7.25 6.31 -14.35
CA ILE A 215 7.57 7.19 -13.20
C ILE A 215 8.42 8.37 -13.65
N ASP A 216 9.45 8.14 -14.47
CA ASP A 216 10.31 9.20 -15.00
C ASP A 216 9.52 10.21 -15.83
N ALA A 217 8.64 9.73 -16.70
CA ALA A 217 7.76 10.59 -17.51
C ALA A 217 6.81 11.40 -16.63
N PHE A 218 6.28 10.79 -15.57
CA PHE A 218 5.41 11.44 -14.60
C PHE A 218 6.13 12.55 -13.83
N GLN A 219 7.32 12.28 -13.27
CA GLN A 219 8.12 13.29 -12.57
C GLN A 219 8.60 14.41 -13.51
N SER A 220 9.03 14.06 -14.73
CA SER A 220 9.49 15.04 -15.73
C SER A 220 8.40 16.05 -16.10
N ARG A 221 7.14 15.62 -16.11
CA ARG A 221 6.01 16.52 -16.39
C ARG A 221 5.50 17.30 -15.16
N GLY A 222 6.10 17.10 -14.00
CA GLY A 222 5.74 17.79 -12.75
C GLY A 222 4.78 17.02 -11.85
N GLY A 223 4.55 15.74 -12.12
CA GLY A 223 3.74 14.88 -11.26
C GLY A 223 4.42 14.62 -9.91
N GLY A 224 3.62 14.61 -8.86
CA GLY A 224 4.07 14.40 -7.49
C GLY A 224 3.98 12.95 -7.02
N LEU A 225 4.94 12.48 -6.24
CA LEU A 225 4.97 11.10 -5.75
C LEU A 225 5.05 11.04 -4.24
N MET A 226 4.32 10.10 -3.64
CA MET A 226 4.44 9.78 -2.22
C MET A 226 4.73 8.30 -2.02
N PHE A 227 5.66 7.95 -1.14
CA PHE A 227 6.01 6.55 -0.86
C PHE A 227 6.05 6.28 0.65
N PHE A 228 5.26 5.30 1.09
CA PHE A 228 5.16 4.94 2.51
C PHE A 228 5.64 3.51 2.75
N HIS A 229 6.51 3.37 3.74
CA HIS A 229 6.90 2.07 4.28
C HIS A 229 7.41 1.11 3.20
N LEU A 230 6.90 -0.12 3.10
CA LEU A 230 7.29 -1.10 2.08
C LEU A 230 7.09 -0.66 0.62
N ALA A 231 6.42 0.47 0.36
CA ALA A 231 6.42 1.04 -0.98
C ALA A 231 7.83 1.46 -1.43
N ILE A 232 8.77 1.70 -0.50
CA ILE A 232 10.16 2.01 -0.81
C ILE A 232 11.01 0.75 -1.13
N LEU A 233 10.40 -0.44 -1.15
CA LEU A 233 11.05 -1.70 -1.49
C LEU A 233 10.76 -2.11 -2.93
N GLN A 234 11.77 -2.03 -3.80
CA GLN A 234 11.71 -2.53 -5.18
C GLN A 234 13.05 -3.12 -5.61
N GLY A 235 13.06 -4.39 -6.03
CA GLY A 235 14.25 -5.05 -6.55
C GLY A 235 15.47 -4.93 -5.62
N ALA A 236 16.60 -4.47 -6.16
CA ALA A 236 17.82 -4.19 -5.41
C ALA A 236 17.84 -2.80 -4.74
N GLY A 237 16.80 -1.98 -4.94
CA GLY A 237 16.68 -0.62 -4.42
C GLY A 237 17.25 0.47 -5.32
N SER A 238 18.26 0.18 -6.16
CA SER A 238 18.98 1.18 -6.96
C SER A 238 18.08 1.99 -7.91
N GLU A 239 17.24 1.32 -8.69
CA GLU A 239 16.33 1.97 -9.64
C GLU A 239 15.31 2.88 -8.94
N LEU A 240 14.80 2.44 -7.79
CA LEU A 240 13.84 3.25 -7.03
C LEU A 240 14.53 4.42 -6.34
N ALA A 241 15.69 4.20 -5.71
CA ALA A 241 16.47 5.24 -5.05
C ALA A 241 16.86 6.37 -6.02
N ALA A 242 17.17 6.07 -7.28
CA ALA A 242 17.42 7.09 -8.30
C ALA A 242 16.25 8.08 -8.46
N ARG A 243 15.00 7.62 -8.25
CA ARG A 243 13.76 8.40 -8.44
C ARG A 243 13.21 9.01 -7.17
N ILE A 244 13.42 8.38 -6.01
CA ILE A 244 12.85 8.82 -4.72
C ILE A 244 13.91 9.20 -3.68
N GLY A 245 15.19 9.14 -4.04
CA GLY A 245 16.33 9.47 -3.19
C GLY A 245 16.87 8.27 -2.41
N LEU A 246 16.03 7.63 -1.61
CA LEU A 246 16.40 6.48 -0.77
C LEU A 246 15.39 5.35 -0.92
N ALA A 247 15.87 4.10 -0.99
CA ALA A 247 15.03 2.92 -1.10
C ALA A 247 15.53 1.78 -0.19
N TYR A 248 14.63 0.88 0.16
CA TYR A 248 14.99 -0.36 0.84
C TYR A 248 15.82 -1.21 -0.13
N ALA A 249 16.99 -1.66 0.33
CA ALA A 249 17.81 -2.60 -0.40
C ALA A 249 17.86 -3.98 0.25
N SER A 250 17.74 -4.99 -0.60
CA SER A 250 18.07 -6.37 -0.28
C SER A 250 19.60 -6.57 -0.24
N GLY A 251 20.06 -7.81 0.00
CA GLY A 251 21.47 -8.13 0.34
C GLY A 251 22.56 -7.65 -0.62
N ASP A 252 22.23 -7.29 -1.87
CA ASP A 252 23.19 -6.96 -2.92
C ASP A 252 23.54 -5.44 -3.02
N SER A 253 23.17 -4.63 -2.02
CA SER A 253 23.52 -3.20 -1.99
C SER A 253 24.99 -2.95 -1.57
N PRO A 254 25.70 -1.97 -2.17
CA PRO A 254 27.08 -1.62 -1.83
C PRO A 254 27.30 -1.27 -0.35
N ASN A 255 26.28 -0.72 0.31
CA ASN A 255 26.32 -0.34 1.72
C ASN A 255 25.79 -1.46 2.65
N GLY A 256 25.57 -2.66 2.11
CA GLY A 256 24.89 -3.76 2.80
C GLY A 256 23.36 -3.64 2.72
N PRO A 257 22.64 -4.65 3.24
CA PRO A 257 21.19 -4.66 3.25
C PRO A 257 20.62 -3.58 4.17
N THR A 258 19.41 -3.13 3.84
CA THR A 258 18.58 -2.37 4.78
C THR A 258 18.27 -3.22 6.00
N ARG A 259 18.36 -2.59 7.17
CA ARG A 259 17.99 -3.17 8.46
C ARG A 259 16.63 -2.62 8.88
N TRP A 260 15.91 -3.41 9.66
CA TRP A 260 14.59 -3.03 10.17
C TRP A 260 14.41 -3.48 11.61
N GLY A 261 13.50 -2.82 12.32
CA GLY A 261 13.19 -3.07 13.73
C GLY A 261 12.22 -2.02 14.27
N PRO A 262 11.98 -1.96 15.60
CA PRO A 262 11.15 -0.92 16.20
C PRO A 262 11.78 0.47 16.02
N LEU A 263 10.97 1.47 15.71
CA LEU A 263 11.38 2.86 15.70
C LEU A 263 11.76 3.35 17.11
N PRO A 264 13.03 3.76 17.34
CA PRO A 264 13.38 4.45 18.57
C PRO A 264 12.69 5.82 18.63
N THR A 265 12.10 6.12 19.78
CA THR A 265 11.37 7.37 20.03
C THR A 265 12.02 8.12 21.20
N PRO A 266 12.09 9.47 21.17
CA PRO A 266 11.54 10.35 20.15
C PRO A 266 12.33 10.34 18.83
N VAL A 267 11.66 10.61 17.71
CA VAL A 267 12.32 10.97 16.45
C VAL A 267 12.75 12.44 16.48
N HIS A 268 13.84 12.77 15.81
CA HIS A 268 14.44 14.10 15.81
C HIS A 268 14.16 14.83 14.50
N LEU A 269 13.74 16.09 14.58
CA LEU A 269 13.65 16.95 13.40
C LEU A 269 15.04 17.48 13.05
N THR A 270 15.39 17.43 11.76
CA THR A 270 16.61 18.06 11.26
C THR A 270 16.43 19.58 11.19
N LYS A 271 17.51 20.31 10.88
CA LYS A 271 17.41 21.75 10.56
C LYS A 271 16.42 22.00 9.40
N ALA A 272 16.45 21.14 8.38
CA ALA A 272 15.51 21.24 7.25
C ALA A 272 14.08 20.91 7.68
N GLY A 273 13.90 19.90 8.54
CA GLY A 273 12.62 19.58 9.15
C GLY A 273 12.01 20.76 9.91
N LEU A 274 12.77 21.36 10.82
CA LEU A 274 12.34 22.55 11.60
C LEU A 274 11.98 23.77 10.73
N SER A 275 12.48 23.83 9.50
CA SER A 275 12.22 24.94 8.57
C SER A 275 11.17 24.58 7.49
N SER A 276 10.65 23.35 7.51
CA SER A 276 9.75 22.84 6.47
C SER A 276 8.30 23.14 6.80
N GLU A 277 7.51 23.52 5.79
CA GLU A 277 6.05 23.63 5.90
C GLU A 277 5.38 22.29 6.27
N ILE A 278 6.01 21.15 5.98
CA ILE A 278 5.49 19.82 6.33
C ILE A 278 5.47 19.63 7.85
N LEU A 279 6.47 20.15 8.55
CA LEU A 279 6.65 19.96 9.99
C LEU A 279 6.42 21.24 10.79
N GLU A 280 5.77 22.24 10.21
CA GLU A 280 5.40 23.48 10.89
C GLU A 280 4.59 23.20 12.17
N GLY A 281 4.96 23.86 13.27
CA GLY A 281 4.31 23.68 14.57
C GLY A 281 4.79 22.46 15.38
N PHE A 282 5.53 21.52 14.78
CA PHE A 282 6.19 20.46 15.55
C PHE A 282 7.44 20.97 16.27
N GLY A 283 7.71 20.44 17.46
CA GLY A 283 8.94 20.70 18.20
C GLY A 283 10.16 19.97 17.61
N PRO A 284 11.36 20.15 18.19
CA PRO A 284 12.59 19.50 17.72
C PRO A 284 12.57 17.97 17.79
N THR A 285 11.61 17.40 18.51
CA THR A 285 11.41 15.97 18.68
C THR A 285 9.93 15.64 18.66
N VAL A 286 9.59 14.47 18.12
CA VAL A 286 8.21 13.95 18.08
C VAL A 286 8.22 12.49 18.51
N ASP A 287 7.30 12.10 19.39
CA ASP A 287 7.11 10.69 19.68
C ASP A 287 6.30 10.03 18.58
N LEU A 288 6.85 9.02 17.91
CA LEU A 288 6.18 8.22 16.88
C LEU A 288 6.39 6.74 17.19
N VAL A 289 5.38 5.90 16.91
CA VAL A 289 5.41 4.47 17.21
C VAL A 289 5.14 3.68 15.93
N ASP A 290 6.19 3.11 15.36
CA ASP A 290 6.13 2.34 14.12
C ASP A 290 7.35 1.42 13.95
N GLU A 291 7.46 0.76 12.80
CA GLU A 291 8.70 0.16 12.32
C GLU A 291 9.64 1.22 11.73
N HIS A 292 10.95 0.99 11.89
CA HIS A 292 12.01 1.81 11.29
C HIS A 292 12.85 1.00 10.32
N TYR A 293 13.25 1.64 9.23
CA TYR A 293 14.26 1.15 8.29
C TYR A 293 15.49 2.05 8.32
N TRP A 294 16.66 1.44 8.40
CA TRP A 294 17.93 2.14 8.35
C TRP A 294 18.92 1.42 7.46
N ASN A 295 20.02 2.10 7.10
CA ASN A 295 20.92 1.63 6.05
C ASN A 295 20.18 1.47 4.70
N LEU A 296 19.38 2.48 4.33
CA LEU A 296 18.73 2.55 3.03
C LEU A 296 19.75 2.74 1.91
N HIS A 297 19.44 2.24 0.73
CA HIS A 297 20.25 2.46 -0.47
C HIS A 297 19.90 3.78 -1.14
N GLY A 298 20.90 4.48 -1.66
CA GLY A 298 20.77 5.78 -2.31
C GLY A 298 21.79 6.80 -1.80
N ASP A 299 21.64 8.03 -2.26
CA ASP A 299 22.46 9.16 -1.82
C ASP A 299 21.71 9.96 -0.76
N ALA A 300 22.15 9.85 0.49
CA ALA A 300 21.53 10.55 1.63
C ALA A 300 21.75 12.07 1.55
N ASP A 301 22.81 12.55 0.91
CA ASP A 301 23.05 13.98 0.68
C ASP A 301 22.18 14.52 -0.47
N GLY A 302 21.68 13.62 -1.32
CA GLY A 302 20.79 13.92 -2.44
C GLY A 302 19.30 14.10 -2.07
N VAL A 303 18.96 14.05 -0.78
CA VAL A 303 17.60 14.26 -0.26
C VAL A 303 17.56 15.35 0.81
N THR A 304 16.40 15.97 0.98
CA THR A 304 16.13 16.82 2.15
C THR A 304 15.52 15.95 3.25
N THR A 305 16.35 15.43 4.15
CA THR A 305 15.89 14.68 5.32
C THR A 305 15.19 15.61 6.30
N LEU A 306 13.94 15.31 6.65
CA LEU A 306 13.11 16.11 7.56
C LEU A 306 13.18 15.58 9.00
N MET A 307 13.20 14.26 9.17
CA MET A 307 13.31 13.60 10.46
C MET A 307 14.33 12.47 10.43
N THR A 308 15.00 12.25 11.55
CA THR A 308 15.93 11.15 11.76
C THR A 308 15.67 10.39 13.06
N ALA A 309 16.08 9.13 13.10
CA ALA A 309 16.13 8.30 14.30
C ALA A 309 17.39 7.42 14.25
N PRO A 310 17.94 6.98 15.40
CA PRO A 310 18.99 5.99 15.42
C PRO A 310 18.47 4.61 15.02
N GLY A 311 19.39 3.74 14.58
CA GLY A 311 19.11 2.33 14.40
C GLY A 311 19.10 1.64 15.76
N GLY A 312 18.27 0.62 15.93
CA GLY A 312 18.13 -0.11 17.20
C GLY A 312 18.28 -1.63 17.04
N PRO A 313 17.69 -2.41 17.96
CA PRO A 313 17.54 -3.86 17.80
C PRO A 313 16.94 -4.17 16.42
N ALA A 314 17.57 -5.09 15.68
CA ALA A 314 17.04 -5.54 14.40
C ALA A 314 16.00 -6.64 14.60
N LEU A 315 15.01 -6.69 13.72
CA LEU A 315 13.89 -7.64 13.73
C LEU A 315 12.90 -7.35 14.89
N GLY A 316 12.52 -8.40 15.63
CA GLY A 316 11.63 -8.32 16.78
C GLY A 316 12.27 -7.67 17.99
N SER A 317 11.45 -6.97 18.79
CA SER A 317 11.82 -6.55 20.14
C SER A 317 10.71 -6.85 21.14
N GLU A 318 11.07 -7.31 22.33
CA GLU A 318 10.14 -7.59 23.45
C GLU A 318 9.83 -6.34 24.30
N ALA A 319 10.59 -5.25 24.10
CA ALA A 319 10.41 -3.98 24.82
C ALA A 319 10.83 -2.78 23.96
N PRO A 320 10.50 -1.53 24.36
CA PRO A 320 11.05 -0.34 23.73
C PRO A 320 12.60 -0.37 23.72
N PRO A 321 13.26 0.04 22.61
CA PRO A 321 14.72 0.09 22.55
C PRO A 321 15.33 0.94 23.67
N ARG A 322 16.34 0.41 24.36
CA ARG A 322 17.09 1.14 25.37
C ARG A 322 18.20 1.97 24.72
N PRO A 323 18.64 3.08 25.33
CA PRO A 323 19.70 3.93 24.76
C PRO A 323 21.02 3.20 24.44
N ASP A 324 21.38 2.16 25.20
CA ASP A 324 22.58 1.34 25.00
C ASP A 324 22.46 0.34 23.83
N GLU A 325 21.26 0.16 23.28
CA GLU A 325 20.98 -0.69 22.12
C GLU A 325 20.96 0.09 20.80
N LEU A 326 21.13 1.41 20.85
CA LEU A 326 21.08 2.31 19.71
C LEU A 326 22.46 2.48 19.07
N ASP A 327 22.49 2.53 17.73
CA ASP A 327 23.75 2.68 16.99
C ASP A 327 24.31 4.11 16.98
N GLY A 328 23.58 5.08 17.53
CA GLY A 328 23.98 6.48 17.63
C GLY A 328 23.96 7.26 16.30
N ASN A 329 23.57 6.63 15.20
CA ASN A 329 23.48 7.29 13.89
C ASN A 329 22.18 8.11 13.77
N ALA A 330 22.10 8.96 12.73
CA ALA A 330 20.92 9.74 12.42
C ALA A 330 20.34 9.27 11.07
N TRP A 331 19.60 8.17 11.08
CA TRP A 331 19.04 7.59 9.85
C TRP A 331 17.75 8.30 9.43
N PRO A 332 17.53 8.55 8.12
CA PRO A 332 16.32 9.18 7.62
C PRO A 332 15.05 8.40 7.97
N VAL A 333 14.08 9.07 8.59
CA VAL A 333 12.72 8.55 8.83
C VAL A 333 11.74 9.11 7.79
N MET A 334 11.93 10.36 7.40
CA MET A 334 11.10 11.09 6.45
C MET A 334 11.96 12.06 5.66
N TRP A 335 11.77 12.11 4.35
CA TRP A 335 12.53 12.98 3.47
C TRP A 335 11.68 13.46 2.29
N THR A 336 12.19 14.52 1.66
CA THR A 336 11.68 15.01 0.38
C THR A 336 12.81 15.06 -0.64
N THR A 337 12.47 14.97 -1.91
CA THR A 337 13.40 15.26 -3.00
C THR A 337 12.64 15.80 -4.21
N GLU A 338 13.32 16.54 -5.06
CA GLU A 338 12.81 16.94 -6.38
C GLU A 338 13.55 16.16 -7.47
N ARG A 339 12.83 15.79 -8.53
CA ARG A 339 13.36 15.16 -9.74
C ARG A 339 12.74 15.83 -10.96
N GLY A 340 13.55 16.61 -11.67
CA GLY A 340 13.04 17.48 -12.72
C GLY A 340 12.06 18.50 -12.13
N ARG A 341 10.78 18.40 -12.52
CA ARG A 341 9.70 19.23 -11.98
C ARG A 341 8.85 18.49 -10.92
N GLY A 342 9.09 17.19 -10.74
CA GLY A 342 8.32 16.35 -9.82
C GLY A 342 8.82 16.48 -8.40
N ARG A 343 7.88 16.49 -7.46
CA ARG A 343 8.14 16.50 -6.01
C ARG A 343 7.90 15.12 -5.44
N VAL A 344 8.79 14.65 -4.58
CA VAL A 344 8.68 13.35 -3.93
C VAL A 344 8.71 13.53 -2.42
N PHE A 345 7.73 12.95 -1.74
CA PHE A 345 7.71 12.80 -0.30
C PHE A 345 7.79 11.32 0.06
N ALA A 346 8.68 10.93 0.96
CA ALA A 346 8.79 9.54 1.36
C ALA A 346 9.07 9.39 2.85
N THR A 347 8.59 8.28 3.41
CA THR A 347 8.82 7.95 4.81
C THR A 347 8.89 6.44 5.01
N VAL A 348 9.74 6.03 5.96
CA VAL A 348 9.82 4.63 6.41
C VAL A 348 8.62 4.22 7.25
N LEU A 349 7.75 5.14 7.67
CA LEU A 349 6.61 4.88 8.53
C LEU A 349 5.42 4.32 7.74
N GLY A 350 4.56 3.59 8.44
CA GLY A 350 3.36 2.95 7.89
C GLY A 350 3.31 1.44 8.07
N HIS A 351 4.05 0.85 9.03
CA HIS A 351 3.89 -0.58 9.32
C HIS A 351 2.57 -0.82 10.04
N ASN A 352 2.39 -0.08 11.14
CA ASN A 352 1.22 -0.19 11.98
C ASN A 352 0.03 0.55 11.37
N TYR A 353 -1.12 -0.13 11.28
CA TYR A 353 -2.36 0.49 10.82
C TYR A 353 -2.76 1.69 11.71
N PHE A 354 -2.51 1.60 13.02
CA PHE A 354 -2.80 2.71 13.92
C PHE A 354 -1.94 3.95 13.67
N THR A 355 -0.78 3.85 13.00
CA THR A 355 0.02 5.03 12.60
C THR A 355 -0.82 5.95 11.72
N PHE A 356 -1.58 5.40 10.76
CA PHE A 356 -2.50 6.18 9.92
C PHE A 356 -3.69 6.76 10.69
N ASN A 357 -3.93 6.33 11.92
CA ASN A 357 -4.91 6.90 12.85
C ASN A 357 -4.27 7.85 13.88
N ASP A 358 -2.95 8.05 13.89
CA ASP A 358 -2.31 9.07 14.71
C ASP A 358 -2.48 10.45 14.04
N PRO A 359 -3.13 11.44 14.69
CA PRO A 359 -3.32 12.75 14.08
C PRO A 359 -2.00 13.48 13.80
N TYR A 360 -0.93 13.21 14.54
CA TYR A 360 0.38 13.80 14.21
C TYR A 360 0.91 13.27 12.87
N PHE A 361 0.83 11.96 12.67
CA PHE A 361 1.23 11.37 11.39
C PHE A 361 0.30 11.80 10.25
N ARG A 362 -1.02 11.90 10.49
CA ARG A 362 -1.97 12.44 9.49
C ARG A 362 -1.63 13.87 9.06
N ILE A 363 -1.24 14.75 9.99
CA ILE A 363 -0.78 16.10 9.64
C ILE A 363 0.43 16.00 8.70
N MET A 364 1.44 15.20 9.05
CA MET A 364 2.65 15.04 8.23
C MET A 364 2.33 14.49 6.84
N LEU A 365 1.48 13.46 6.75
CA LEU A 365 1.06 12.86 5.48
C LEU A 365 0.29 13.86 4.61
N LEU A 366 -0.71 14.54 5.17
CA LEU A 366 -1.55 15.47 4.41
C LEU A 366 -0.79 16.74 4.00
N ARG A 367 0.17 17.20 4.81
CA ARG A 367 1.08 18.27 4.40
C ARG A 367 2.09 17.79 3.36
N GLY A 368 2.60 16.57 3.47
CA GLY A 368 3.41 15.95 2.43
C GLY A 368 2.66 15.86 1.09
N LEU A 369 1.36 15.53 1.14
CA LEU A 369 0.46 15.53 -0.02
C LEU A 369 0.29 16.94 -0.60
N ALA A 370 -0.04 17.92 0.23
CA ALA A 370 -0.19 19.32 -0.20
C ALA A 370 1.11 19.89 -0.80
N TRP A 371 2.25 19.65 -0.15
CA TRP A 371 3.59 20.02 -0.64
C TRP A 371 3.90 19.40 -2.00
N THR A 372 3.60 18.11 -2.15
CA THR A 372 3.81 17.35 -3.38
C THR A 372 2.95 17.88 -4.53
N LEU A 373 1.73 18.35 -4.23
CA LEU A 373 0.80 18.97 -5.17
C LEU A 373 1.09 20.44 -5.47
N GLY A 374 1.92 21.10 -4.65
CA GLY A 374 2.11 22.56 -4.70
C GLY A 374 0.88 23.34 -4.25
N GLU A 375 0.10 22.77 -3.32
CA GLU A 375 -1.17 23.30 -2.82
C GLU A 375 -1.09 23.64 -1.33
N SER A 376 -2.06 24.43 -0.86
CA SER A 376 -2.22 24.69 0.58
C SER A 376 -2.61 23.43 1.33
N PHE A 377 -2.14 23.29 2.57
CA PHE A 377 -2.62 22.24 3.50
C PHE A 377 -4.06 22.51 3.99
N ASP A 378 -4.52 23.75 3.94
CA ASP A 378 -5.80 24.17 4.51
C ASP A 378 -7.01 23.31 4.11
N PRO A 379 -7.21 22.96 2.82
CA PRO A 379 -8.35 22.12 2.40
C PRO A 379 -8.33 20.72 3.01
N PHE A 380 -7.14 20.23 3.39
CA PHE A 380 -6.94 18.88 3.93
C PHE A 380 -6.99 18.83 5.47
N LYS A 381 -6.89 19.98 6.15
CA LYS A 381 -6.91 20.06 7.63
C LYS A 381 -8.09 19.32 8.28
N PRO A 382 -9.34 19.37 7.76
CA PRO A 382 -10.45 18.63 8.35
C PRO A 382 -10.18 17.11 8.46
N LEU A 383 -9.41 16.55 7.54
CA LEU A 383 -9.14 15.11 7.48
C LEU A 383 -8.23 14.61 8.62
N VAL A 384 -7.51 15.52 9.30
CA VAL A 384 -6.58 15.18 10.38
C VAL A 384 -7.29 14.42 11.50
N THR A 385 -8.47 14.88 11.92
CA THR A 385 -9.16 14.36 13.11
C THR A 385 -10.49 13.66 12.80
N ILE A 386 -10.95 13.69 11.55
CA ILE A 386 -12.18 13.01 11.14
C ILE A 386 -11.97 11.49 11.11
N HIS A 387 -12.92 10.73 11.66
CA HIS A 387 -12.90 9.26 11.69
C HIS A 387 -11.57 8.70 12.23
N LEU A 388 -11.07 9.25 13.33
CA LEU A 388 -10.03 8.59 14.12
C LEU A 388 -10.64 7.38 14.81
N GLU A 389 -10.07 6.20 14.58
CA GLU A 389 -10.43 5.00 15.31
C GLU A 389 -9.74 5.02 16.68
N ARG A 390 -10.47 4.63 17.71
CA ARG A 390 -9.97 4.55 19.09
C ARG A 390 -9.46 3.15 19.40
#